data_AF-A0A5B7TTH1-F1
#
_entry.id   AF-A0A5B7TTH1-F1
#
_cell.length_a   1.000
_cell.length_b   1.000
_cell.length_c   1.000
_cell.angle_alpha   90.00
_cell.angle_beta   90.00
_cell.angle_gamma   90.00
#
_symmetry.space_group_name_H-M   'P 1'
#
loop_
_entity.id
_entity.type
_entity.pdbx_description
1 polymer ?
#
loop_
_entity_poly.entity_id
_entity_poly.type
_entity_poly.pdbx_seq_one_letter_code
_entity_poly.pdbx_strand_id
1 'polypeptide(L)'
;MTPEYPKDPAYNSINKGTMYKSHYQFGKHADMPGSYTQVLFSDHTNIRPGEKITIKHFISGYGNIDFNTAKMFFSPSSNFIDESKSFCSHGIRTEIVDKDGIKGMTFGGFKRSKDLVKSGAVLTLMSSFGYSDIKEKVTLFSESINYMTIFSEIQDENLNPPFLWEIQTKSNLKPGRYSLSFILTYFNGENWQNDTVIQDFKVLNLYERNETSIQIITFFFLLFTLISAFNDVKGLFTTNTNNVKPKIIETEILSKENKDDIELDTKLIQPKDTLNKKKDNEKMK
;
A
#
# COMPACT_ATOMS: atom_id res chain seq x y z
N MET A 1 -2.55 17.38 42.64
CA MET A 1 -4.00 17.42 42.95
C MET A 1 -4.63 16.29 42.18
N THR A 2 -4.97 15.20 42.85
CA THR A 2 -5.82 14.15 42.28
C THR A 2 -7.25 14.69 42.19
N PRO A 3 -7.93 14.56 41.05
CA PRO A 3 -9.32 14.98 40.95
C PRO A 3 -10.17 14.14 41.93
N GLU A 4 -10.94 14.82 42.78
CA GLU A 4 -11.92 14.17 43.66
C GLU A 4 -13.10 13.69 42.81
N TYR A 5 -13.32 12.38 42.78
CA TYR A 5 -14.42 11.79 42.02
C TYR A 5 -15.78 12.14 42.65
N PRO A 6 -16.78 12.54 41.86
CA PRO A 6 -18.13 12.73 42.35
C PRO A 6 -18.72 11.38 42.80
N LYS A 7 -18.98 11.26 44.10
CA LYS A 7 -19.70 10.14 44.70
C LYS A 7 -21.18 10.28 44.40
N ASP A 8 -21.62 9.86 43.21
CA ASP A 8 -23.05 9.87 42.87
C ASP A 8 -23.74 8.60 43.41
N PRO A 9 -24.68 8.72 44.38
CA PRO A 9 -25.41 7.59 44.95
C PRO A 9 -26.45 6.95 44.00
N ALA A 10 -26.71 7.52 42.82
CA ALA A 10 -27.67 6.97 41.85
C ALA A 10 -27.26 5.62 41.22
N TYR A 11 -26.00 5.18 41.40
CA TYR A 11 -25.44 4.00 40.72
C TYR A 11 -25.95 2.63 41.25
N ASN A 12 -26.71 2.60 42.35
CA ASN A 12 -27.08 1.35 43.03
C ASN A 12 -28.46 0.75 42.70
N SER A 13 -29.18 1.25 41.69
CA SER A 13 -30.57 0.81 41.43
C SER A 13 -30.86 0.29 40.01
N ILE A 14 -29.87 -0.23 39.30
CA ILE A 14 -30.09 -0.78 37.95
C ILE A 14 -30.15 -2.32 37.98
N ASN A 15 -31.29 -2.83 37.50
CA ASN A 15 -31.76 -4.20 37.43
C ASN A 15 -30.70 -5.29 37.15
N LYS A 16 -30.82 -6.41 37.87
CA LYS A 16 -30.06 -7.67 37.72
C LYS A 16 -30.43 -8.45 36.44
N GLY A 17 -30.28 -7.81 35.29
CA GLY A 17 -30.29 -8.48 33.99
C GLY A 17 -29.01 -8.12 33.25
N THR A 18 -27.86 -8.63 33.73
CA THR A 18 -26.51 -8.50 33.12
C THR A 18 -26.33 -7.29 32.20
N MET A 19 -26.60 -6.08 32.70
CA MET A 19 -26.12 -4.89 32.03
C MET A 19 -24.60 -4.92 32.15
N TYR A 20 -23.94 -4.78 31.02
CA TYR A 20 -22.55 -4.38 30.96
C TYR A 20 -22.41 -3.18 31.88
N LYS A 21 -21.85 -3.37 33.09
CA LYS A 21 -21.57 -2.26 34.01
C LYS A 21 -20.81 -1.24 33.20
N SER A 22 -21.36 -0.04 33.08
CA SER A 22 -20.72 1.06 32.36
C SER A 22 -19.42 1.37 33.09
N HIS A 23 -18.31 0.81 32.60
CA HIS A 23 -16.99 1.27 33.02
C HIS A 23 -16.91 2.76 32.71
N TYR A 24 -16.32 3.54 33.60
CA TYR A 24 -16.10 4.97 33.36
C TYR A 24 -15.22 5.11 32.12
N GLN A 25 -15.76 5.74 31.08
CA GLN A 25 -15.04 6.00 29.85
C GLN A 25 -14.84 7.50 29.67
N PHE A 26 -13.61 7.92 29.42
CA PHE A 26 -13.27 9.33 29.27
C PHE A 26 -13.14 9.68 27.79
N GLY A 27 -14.05 10.50 27.32
CA GLY A 27 -14.08 10.99 25.95
C GLY A 27 -15.47 11.49 25.61
N LYS A 28 -15.53 12.52 24.78
CA LYS A 28 -16.80 13.00 24.22
C LYS A 28 -17.37 11.86 23.37
N HIS A 29 -18.44 11.21 23.86
CA HIS A 29 -19.17 10.07 23.27
C HIS A 29 -18.78 8.67 23.76
N ALA A 30 -17.90 8.49 24.74
CA ALA A 30 -17.36 7.14 25.03
C ALA A 30 -18.43 6.16 25.56
N ASP A 31 -19.55 6.68 26.03
CA ASP A 31 -20.77 5.95 26.36
C ASP A 31 -21.55 5.43 25.13
N MET A 32 -21.23 5.89 23.92
CA MET A 32 -21.87 5.47 22.69
C MET A 32 -21.39 4.08 22.23
N PRO A 33 -22.20 3.39 21.41
CA PRO A 33 -21.81 2.14 20.80
C PRO A 33 -20.51 2.29 20.00
N GLY A 34 -19.63 1.30 20.14
CA GLY A 34 -18.38 1.22 19.38
C GLY A 34 -18.59 1.23 17.86
N SER A 35 -17.74 1.97 17.15
CA SER A 35 -17.67 1.96 15.69
C SER A 35 -16.22 1.98 15.27
N TYR A 36 -15.77 0.87 14.68
CA TYR A 36 -14.38 0.63 14.30
C TYR A 36 -14.28 0.18 12.85
N THR A 37 -13.20 0.60 12.21
CA THR A 37 -12.81 0.24 10.85
C THR A 37 -11.34 -0.19 10.81
N GLN A 38 -11.02 -1.10 9.91
CA GLN A 38 -9.67 -1.60 9.69
C GLN A 38 -8.91 -0.69 8.72
N VAL A 39 -7.63 -0.44 9.02
CA VAL A 39 -6.71 0.31 8.16
C VAL A 39 -5.48 -0.54 7.89
N LEU A 40 -5.19 -0.79 6.61
CA LEU A 40 -4.08 -1.62 6.17
C LEU A 40 -3.01 -0.77 5.48
N PHE A 41 -1.75 -1.03 5.81
CA PHE A 41 -0.59 -0.50 5.10
C PHE A 41 0.30 -1.66 4.67
N SER A 42 0.33 -1.94 3.37
CA SER A 42 1.27 -2.89 2.77
C SER A 42 2.52 -2.16 2.32
N ASP A 43 3.69 -2.77 2.48
CA ASP A 43 4.96 -2.25 1.96
C ASP A 43 4.96 -2.15 0.42
N HIS A 44 4.33 -3.11 -0.26
CA HIS A 44 4.06 -3.08 -1.70
C HIS A 44 2.87 -3.96 -2.06
N THR A 45 2.31 -3.78 -3.26
CA THR A 45 1.16 -4.56 -3.79
C THR A 45 1.49 -5.33 -5.07
N ASN A 46 2.59 -5.00 -5.75
CA ASN A 46 3.12 -5.75 -6.88
C ASN A 46 4.18 -6.73 -6.37
N ILE A 47 3.90 -8.03 -6.44
CA ILE A 47 4.66 -9.06 -5.74
C ILE A 47 5.31 -10.03 -6.74
N ARG A 48 6.46 -10.57 -6.37
CA ARG A 48 7.16 -11.63 -7.09
C ARG A 48 6.88 -12.97 -6.41
N PRO A 49 6.86 -14.09 -7.15
CA PRO A 49 6.82 -15.42 -6.54
C PRO A 49 8.00 -15.60 -5.58
N GLY A 50 7.73 -16.02 -4.35
CA GLY A 50 8.77 -16.16 -3.32
C GLY A 50 9.17 -14.86 -2.63
N GLU A 51 8.45 -13.76 -2.84
CA GLU A 51 8.66 -12.50 -2.12
C GLU A 51 7.91 -12.48 -0.77
N LYS A 52 8.49 -11.75 0.19
CA LYS A 52 7.90 -11.45 1.49
C LYS A 52 7.18 -10.10 1.43
N ILE A 53 5.97 -10.08 1.94
CA ILE A 53 5.09 -8.92 2.03
C ILE A 53 4.91 -8.59 3.52
N THR A 54 4.94 -7.31 3.85
CA THR A 54 4.68 -6.84 5.22
C THR A 54 3.43 -5.98 5.24
N ILE A 55 2.42 -6.37 6.02
CA ILE A 55 1.18 -5.61 6.19
C ILE A 55 1.08 -5.16 7.65
N LYS A 56 1.08 -3.85 7.86
CA LYS A 56 0.73 -3.24 9.15
C LYS A 56 -0.78 -3.04 9.15
N HIS A 57 -1.47 -3.63 10.12
CA HIS A 57 -2.92 -3.61 10.21
C HIS A 57 -3.34 -2.96 11.53
N PHE A 58 -3.95 -1.79 11.41
CA PHE A 58 -4.48 -0.96 12.48
C PHE A 58 -6.00 -1.04 12.55
N ILE A 59 -6.56 -0.74 13.71
CA ILE A 59 -8.00 -0.58 13.92
C ILE A 59 -8.21 0.85 14.39
N SER A 60 -9.02 1.61 13.68
CA SER A 60 -9.38 2.98 14.03
C SER A 60 -10.87 3.05 14.34
N GLY A 61 -11.28 3.85 15.32
CA GLY A 61 -12.68 3.92 15.71
C GLY A 61 -12.90 4.68 17.01
N TYR A 62 -14.11 4.56 17.55
CA TYR A 62 -14.50 5.23 18.78
C TYR A 62 -15.57 4.42 19.54
N GLY A 63 -15.74 4.61 20.84
CA GLY A 63 -16.79 3.97 21.67
C GLY A 63 -16.35 2.68 22.37
N ASN A 64 -17.29 1.86 22.85
CA ASN A 64 -16.94 0.65 23.58
C ASN A 64 -16.61 -0.54 22.64
N ILE A 65 -15.48 -1.23 22.88
CA ILE A 65 -15.17 -2.53 22.29
C ILE A 65 -14.78 -3.53 23.36
N ASP A 66 -15.43 -4.70 23.34
CA ASP A 66 -15.03 -5.83 24.20
C ASP A 66 -13.92 -6.65 23.52
N PHE A 67 -12.65 -6.34 23.85
CA PHE A 67 -11.47 -7.03 23.33
C PHE A 67 -11.41 -8.52 23.59
N ASN A 68 -12.14 -9.02 24.59
CA ASN A 68 -12.21 -10.46 24.87
C ASN A 68 -13.01 -11.19 23.79
N THR A 69 -13.96 -10.50 23.18
CA THR A 69 -14.86 -11.04 22.17
C THR A 69 -14.45 -10.68 20.75
N ALA A 70 -13.68 -9.60 20.60
CA ALA A 70 -13.23 -9.11 19.32
C ALA A 70 -12.22 -10.07 18.67
N LYS A 71 -12.53 -10.44 17.42
CA LYS A 71 -11.83 -11.46 16.65
C LYS A 71 -11.51 -10.93 15.27
N MET A 72 -10.31 -11.22 14.81
CA MET A 72 -9.87 -11.00 13.44
C MET A 72 -9.89 -12.34 12.71
N PHE A 73 -10.72 -12.45 11.68
CA PHE A 73 -10.67 -13.55 10.73
C PHE A 73 -9.86 -13.15 9.50
N PHE A 74 -8.93 -14.01 9.11
CA PHE A 74 -8.05 -13.82 7.96
C PHE A 74 -8.31 -14.91 6.93
N SER A 75 -8.45 -14.58 5.66
CA SER A 75 -8.60 -15.58 4.59
C SER A 75 -7.94 -15.16 3.28
N PRO A 76 -7.00 -15.96 2.73
CA PRO A 76 -6.46 -15.72 1.41
C PRO A 76 -7.42 -16.23 0.32
N SER A 77 -7.53 -15.47 -0.77
CA SER A 77 -8.30 -15.84 -1.98
C SER A 77 -7.89 -17.18 -2.61
N SER A 78 -6.65 -17.63 -2.39
CA SER A 78 -6.14 -18.92 -2.86
C SER A 78 -4.94 -19.37 -2.04
N ASN A 79 -4.40 -20.56 -2.32
CA ASN A 79 -3.27 -21.12 -1.60
C ASN A 79 -1.91 -20.59 -2.10
N PHE A 80 -1.71 -19.26 -2.03
CA PHE A 80 -0.51 -18.56 -2.51
C PHE A 80 0.54 -18.26 -1.43
N ILE A 81 0.19 -18.47 -0.16
CA ILE A 81 1.03 -18.20 1.01
C ILE A 81 1.88 -19.42 1.35
N ASP A 82 3.17 -19.23 1.63
CA ASP A 82 4.06 -20.21 2.25
C ASP A 82 3.87 -20.16 3.77
N GLU A 83 3.02 -21.04 4.28
CA GLU A 83 2.64 -21.11 5.70
C GLU A 83 3.86 -21.25 6.63
N SER A 84 4.85 -22.01 6.19
CA SER A 84 6.04 -22.33 7.01
C SER A 84 6.90 -21.12 7.32
N LYS A 85 6.79 -20.07 6.49
CA LYS A 85 7.59 -18.84 6.56
C LYS A 85 6.74 -17.60 6.84
N SER A 86 5.42 -17.76 6.92
CA SER A 86 4.50 -16.66 7.18
C SER A 86 4.06 -16.66 8.64
N PHE A 87 3.82 -15.48 9.19
CA PHE A 87 3.29 -15.36 10.54
C PHE A 87 2.59 -14.01 10.75
N CYS A 88 1.69 -13.99 11.73
CA CYS A 88 1.12 -12.76 12.25
C CYS A 88 1.63 -12.54 13.67
N SER A 89 2.24 -11.38 13.88
CA SER A 89 2.54 -10.86 15.20
C SER A 89 1.37 -10.00 15.66
N HIS A 90 0.73 -10.36 16.76
CA HIS A 90 -0.48 -9.70 17.23
C HIS A 90 -0.60 -9.70 18.75
N GLY A 91 -1.66 -9.04 19.21
CA GLY A 91 -2.07 -9.04 20.60
C GLY A 91 -1.83 -7.69 21.27
N ILE A 92 -2.55 -7.51 22.37
CA ILE A 92 -2.42 -6.36 23.26
C ILE A 92 -1.78 -6.84 24.55
N ARG A 93 -0.82 -6.09 25.08
CA ARG A 93 -0.26 -6.27 26.41
C ARG A 93 -0.57 -5.03 27.25
N THR A 94 -1.15 -5.26 28.41
CA THR A 94 -1.25 -4.24 29.45
C THR A 94 0.07 -4.20 30.22
N GLU A 95 0.70 -3.04 30.31
CA GLU A 95 1.83 -2.82 31.20
C GLU A 95 1.28 -2.37 32.56
N ILE A 96 1.52 -3.19 33.58
CA ILE A 96 1.25 -2.83 34.97
C ILE A 96 2.53 -2.29 35.55
N VAL A 97 2.44 -1.11 36.14
CA VAL A 97 3.53 -0.52 36.91
C VAL A 97 2.99 -0.32 38.31
N ASP A 98 3.37 -1.26 39.19
CA ASP A 98 3.09 -1.28 40.62
C ASP A 98 1.67 -1.64 41.07
N LYS A 99 1.47 -1.68 42.40
CA LYS A 99 0.23 -2.09 43.10
C LYS A 99 -0.97 -1.18 42.82
N ASP A 100 -0.77 -0.07 42.11
CA ASP A 100 -1.72 1.03 41.98
C ASP A 100 -2.45 1.07 40.61
N GLY A 101 -2.13 0.16 39.67
CA GLY A 101 -2.96 -0.04 38.48
C GLY A 101 -2.22 -0.28 37.17
N ILE A 102 -2.99 -0.35 36.08
CA ILE A 102 -2.48 -0.41 34.69
C ILE A 102 -1.86 0.95 34.38
N LYS A 103 -0.69 1.00 33.72
CA LYS A 103 -0.04 2.25 33.28
C LYS A 103 -0.27 2.54 31.80
N GLY A 104 -0.43 1.49 30.99
CA GLY A 104 -0.65 1.63 29.57
C GLY A 104 -0.94 0.31 28.86
N MET A 105 -1.36 0.43 27.61
CA MET A 105 -1.49 -0.68 26.68
C MET A 105 -0.46 -0.53 25.57
N THR A 106 0.31 -1.60 25.34
CA THR A 106 1.18 -1.75 24.18
C THR A 106 0.57 -2.77 23.21
N PHE A 107 0.73 -2.50 21.91
CA PHE A 107 0.18 -3.28 20.82
C PHE A 107 1.28 -4.04 20.08
N GLY A 108 0.93 -5.20 19.52
CA GLY A 108 1.78 -5.96 18.61
C GLY A 108 2.97 -6.66 19.28
N GLY A 109 3.53 -7.68 18.65
CA GLY A 109 4.79 -8.29 19.11
C GLY A 109 4.66 -9.39 20.17
N PHE A 110 3.49 -9.55 20.81
CA PHE A 110 3.35 -10.43 21.99
C PHE A 110 3.01 -11.88 21.64
N LYS A 111 2.16 -12.09 20.64
CA LYS A 111 1.82 -13.42 20.14
C LYS A 111 2.26 -13.54 18.69
N ARG A 112 2.91 -14.66 18.37
CA ARG A 112 3.29 -15.01 17.00
C ARG A 112 2.50 -16.24 16.55
N SER A 113 1.49 -16.02 15.72
CA SER A 113 0.71 -17.10 15.11
C SER A 113 1.37 -17.55 13.81
N LYS A 114 1.79 -18.81 13.74
CA LYS A 114 2.38 -19.43 12.53
C LYS A 114 1.33 -20.15 11.67
N ASP A 115 0.23 -20.60 12.26
CA ASP A 115 -0.84 -21.33 11.56
C ASP A 115 -1.82 -20.36 10.86
N LEU A 116 -1.34 -19.54 9.93
CA LEU A 116 -2.18 -18.54 9.25
C LEU A 116 -3.17 -19.14 8.23
N VAL A 117 -2.93 -20.36 7.75
CA VAL A 117 -3.51 -20.83 6.47
C VAL A 117 -4.33 -22.12 6.62
N LYS A 118 -4.50 -22.66 7.83
CA LYS A 118 -5.51 -23.70 8.09
C LYS A 118 -6.92 -23.09 8.01
N SER A 119 -7.42 -22.88 6.79
CA SER A 119 -8.79 -22.46 6.45
C SER A 119 -9.28 -21.20 7.17
N GLY A 120 -8.37 -20.24 7.28
CA GLY A 120 -8.59 -18.95 7.91
C GLY A 120 -8.28 -18.96 9.40
N ALA A 121 -7.50 -17.97 9.82
CA ALA A 121 -7.06 -17.85 11.21
C ALA A 121 -7.98 -16.89 11.95
N VAL A 122 -8.47 -17.32 13.11
CA VAL A 122 -9.15 -16.45 14.08
C VAL A 122 -8.13 -15.99 15.10
N LEU A 123 -7.80 -14.70 15.08
CA LEU A 123 -6.90 -14.07 16.04
C LEU A 123 -7.71 -13.25 17.03
N THR A 124 -7.56 -13.55 18.32
CA THR A 124 -8.16 -12.73 19.38
C THR A 124 -7.30 -11.49 19.59
N LEU A 125 -7.93 -10.32 19.68
CA LEU A 125 -7.19 -9.08 19.97
C LEU A 125 -6.49 -9.15 21.33
N MET A 126 -7.14 -9.76 22.33
CA MET A 126 -6.52 -9.94 23.62
C MET A 126 -5.54 -11.13 23.62
N SER A 127 -4.30 -10.87 24.02
CA SER A 127 -3.31 -11.91 24.23
C SER A 127 -3.47 -12.44 25.66
N SER A 128 -3.73 -13.74 25.79
CA SER A 128 -4.04 -14.46 27.04
C SER A 128 -2.92 -14.53 28.09
N PHE A 129 -2.00 -13.56 28.12
CA PHE A 129 -0.98 -13.53 29.17
C PHE A 129 -1.58 -12.97 30.47
N GLY A 130 -2.06 -13.92 31.27
CA GLY A 130 -2.04 -13.86 32.73
C GLY A 130 -2.81 -12.72 33.37
N TYR A 131 -4.14 -12.76 33.31
CA TYR A 131 -4.96 -12.00 34.25
C TYR A 131 -6.22 -12.78 34.63
N SER A 132 -6.06 -13.77 35.51
CA SER A 132 -7.19 -14.40 36.21
C SER A 132 -7.87 -13.46 37.20
N ASP A 133 -7.21 -12.34 37.56
CA ASP A 133 -7.57 -11.56 38.75
C ASP A 133 -8.15 -10.18 38.45
N ILE A 134 -8.05 -9.67 37.21
CA ILE A 134 -8.79 -8.47 36.81
C ILE A 134 -10.20 -8.92 36.42
N LYS A 135 -11.16 -8.76 37.34
CA LYS A 135 -12.59 -8.96 37.08
C LYS A 135 -13.19 -7.88 36.19
N GLU A 136 -12.46 -6.79 35.95
CA GLU A 136 -12.95 -5.63 35.21
C GLU A 136 -12.62 -5.75 33.73
N LYS A 137 -13.63 -5.59 32.88
CA LYS A 137 -13.41 -5.57 31.44
C LYS A 137 -12.66 -4.30 31.09
N VAL A 138 -11.46 -4.44 30.54
CA VAL A 138 -10.67 -3.32 30.08
C VAL A 138 -11.22 -2.84 28.74
N THR A 139 -11.54 -1.55 28.66
CA THR A 139 -11.95 -0.88 27.42
C THR A 139 -10.84 0.08 26.98
N LEU A 140 -10.81 0.44 25.71
CA LEU A 140 -9.88 1.45 25.17
C LEU A 140 -9.92 2.79 25.89
N PHE A 141 -11.08 3.10 26.48
CA PHE A 141 -11.37 4.37 27.10
C PHE A 141 -11.39 4.32 28.63
N SER A 142 -10.85 3.25 29.23
CA SER A 142 -10.76 3.18 30.68
C SER A 142 -9.69 4.14 31.21
N GLU A 143 -10.03 4.83 32.29
CA GLU A 143 -9.26 5.87 32.96
C GLU A 143 -7.81 5.47 33.35
N SER A 144 -7.56 4.17 33.51
CA SER A 144 -6.25 3.62 33.89
C SER A 144 -5.27 3.45 32.71
N ILE A 145 -5.65 3.76 31.47
CA ILE A 145 -4.79 3.51 30.31
C ILE A 145 -4.37 4.84 29.71
N ASN A 146 -3.08 5.16 29.80
CA ASN A 146 -2.53 6.34 29.14
C ASN A 146 -2.66 6.15 27.61
N TYR A 147 -3.48 7.00 26.99
CA TYR A 147 -4.20 6.83 25.72
C TYR A 147 -3.36 6.83 24.43
N MET A 148 -2.04 6.71 24.49
CA MET A 148 -1.21 7.13 23.35
C MET A 148 -1.24 6.26 22.09
N THR A 149 -1.89 5.09 22.09
CA THR A 149 -1.42 4.02 21.17
C THR A 149 -2.47 3.37 20.29
N ILE A 150 -3.74 3.76 20.39
CA ILE A 150 -4.82 3.03 19.68
C ILE A 150 -5.22 3.68 18.37
N PHE A 151 -5.03 5.00 18.25
CA PHE A 151 -5.51 5.74 17.10
C PHE A 151 -4.36 6.06 16.16
N SER A 152 -4.59 5.77 14.87
CA SER A 152 -3.78 6.20 13.72
C SER A 152 -3.60 7.73 13.63
N GLU A 153 -4.20 8.50 14.53
CA GLU A 153 -4.12 9.94 14.63
C GLU A 153 -2.73 10.41 15.11
N ILE A 154 -1.96 9.53 15.77
CA ILE A 154 -0.56 9.79 16.14
C ILE A 154 0.31 8.81 15.34
N GLN A 155 0.92 9.33 14.27
CA GLN A 155 1.92 8.61 13.50
C GLN A 155 3.26 8.62 14.28
N ASP A 156 3.41 7.72 15.24
CA ASP A 156 4.71 7.42 15.85
C ASP A 156 5.38 6.30 15.04
N GLU A 157 6.61 6.53 14.58
CA GLU A 157 7.41 5.53 13.87
C GLU A 157 7.73 4.31 14.76
N ASN A 158 7.67 4.49 16.09
CA ASN A 158 7.86 3.44 17.08
C ASN A 158 6.57 2.69 17.42
N LEU A 159 5.42 3.07 16.83
CA LEU A 159 4.16 2.41 17.09
C LEU A 159 4.12 1.03 16.41
N ASN A 160 4.05 -0.01 17.23
CA ASN A 160 3.80 -1.36 16.75
C ASN A 160 2.31 -1.51 16.39
N PRO A 161 1.95 -1.98 15.18
CA PRO A 161 0.56 -2.19 14.82
C PRO A 161 -0.07 -3.32 15.67
N PRO A 162 -1.38 -3.27 15.97
CA PRO A 162 -2.11 -4.35 16.63
C PRO A 162 -1.90 -5.71 15.96
N PHE A 163 -1.81 -5.70 14.62
CA PHE A 163 -1.42 -6.86 13.83
C PHE A 163 -0.32 -6.47 12.84
N LEU A 164 0.79 -7.20 12.86
CA LEU A 164 1.83 -7.17 11.86
C LEU A 164 1.87 -8.51 11.14
N TRP A 165 1.52 -8.49 9.85
CA TRP A 165 1.51 -9.68 9.01
C TRP A 165 2.80 -9.72 8.20
N GLU A 166 3.55 -10.80 8.37
CA GLU A 166 4.71 -11.11 7.53
C GLU A 166 4.35 -12.32 6.67
N ILE A 167 4.06 -12.07 5.39
CA ILE A 167 3.50 -13.06 4.48
C ILE A 167 4.53 -13.38 3.42
N GLN A 168 5.03 -14.61 3.45
CA GLN A 168 5.89 -15.16 2.43
C GLN A 168 5.03 -15.79 1.33
N THR A 169 5.17 -15.34 0.09
CA THR A 169 4.49 -15.99 -1.04
C THR A 169 5.24 -17.27 -1.46
N LYS A 170 4.52 -18.23 -2.05
CA LYS A 170 5.14 -19.44 -2.61
C LYS A 170 6.05 -19.12 -3.78
N SER A 171 7.18 -19.81 -3.89
CA SER A 171 8.15 -19.63 -4.99
C SER A 171 7.61 -20.04 -6.36
N ASN A 172 6.67 -20.97 -6.41
CA ASN A 172 6.01 -21.45 -7.64
C ASN A 172 4.66 -20.76 -7.92
N LEU A 173 4.44 -19.58 -7.34
CA LEU A 173 3.20 -18.84 -7.52
C LEU A 173 3.00 -18.40 -8.97
N LYS A 174 1.82 -18.64 -9.51
CA LYS A 174 1.46 -18.21 -10.87
C LYS A 174 1.25 -16.69 -10.91
N PRO A 175 1.57 -16.01 -12.02
CA PRO A 175 1.20 -14.62 -12.21
C PRO A 175 -0.33 -14.45 -12.19
N GLY A 176 -0.82 -13.36 -11.61
CA GLY A 176 -2.26 -13.14 -11.45
C GLY A 176 -2.60 -12.12 -10.37
N ARG A 177 -3.90 -11.94 -10.12
CA ARG A 177 -4.40 -11.15 -8.99
C ARG A 177 -4.77 -12.06 -7.83
N TYR A 178 -4.34 -11.66 -6.65
CA TYR A 178 -4.56 -12.37 -5.40
C TYR A 178 -5.05 -11.36 -4.38
N SER A 179 -5.87 -11.79 -3.45
CA SER A 179 -6.35 -10.94 -2.37
C SER A 179 -6.28 -11.64 -1.02
N LEU A 180 -6.20 -10.82 0.02
CA LEU A 180 -6.34 -11.20 1.43
C LEU A 180 -7.57 -10.49 1.98
N SER A 181 -8.50 -11.25 2.54
CA SER A 181 -9.67 -10.71 3.24
C SER A 181 -9.45 -10.74 4.74
N PHE A 182 -9.74 -9.62 5.39
CA PHE A 182 -9.70 -9.47 6.83
C PHE A 182 -11.09 -9.07 7.32
N ILE A 183 -11.63 -9.82 8.27
CA ILE A 183 -12.94 -9.58 8.86
C ILE A 183 -12.76 -9.37 10.36
N LEU A 184 -12.99 -8.14 10.82
CA LEU A 184 -13.01 -7.81 12.23
C LEU A 184 -14.44 -7.97 12.74
N THR A 185 -14.67 -8.95 13.60
CA THR A 185 -15.94 -9.15 14.31
C THR A 185 -15.79 -8.68 15.76
N TYR A 186 -16.69 -7.81 16.22
CA TYR A 186 -16.66 -7.29 17.59
C TYR A 186 -18.06 -6.99 18.10
N PHE A 187 -18.23 -7.00 19.42
CA PHE A 187 -19.43 -6.49 20.06
C PHE A 187 -19.19 -5.04 20.49
N ASN A 188 -20.07 -4.13 20.06
CA ASN A 188 -19.88 -2.69 20.25
C ASN A 188 -20.58 -2.12 21.50
N GLY A 189 -21.17 -2.98 22.34
CA GLY A 189 -22.00 -2.58 23.48
C GLY A 189 -23.49 -2.81 23.27
N GLU A 190 -23.97 -2.83 22.02
CA GLU A 190 -25.38 -3.05 21.69
C GLU A 190 -25.58 -4.26 20.78
N ASN A 191 -24.80 -4.34 19.70
CA ASN A 191 -24.92 -5.36 18.67
C ASN A 191 -23.55 -5.87 18.19
N TRP A 192 -23.59 -7.02 17.54
CA TRP A 192 -22.42 -7.56 16.84
C TRP A 192 -22.18 -6.76 15.56
N GLN A 193 -20.95 -6.33 15.38
CA GLN A 193 -20.46 -5.59 14.23
C GLN A 193 -19.44 -6.41 13.47
N ASN A 194 -19.39 -6.20 12.15
CA ASN A 194 -18.38 -6.74 11.28
C ASN A 194 -17.85 -5.63 10.39
N ASP A 195 -16.53 -5.45 10.39
CA ASP A 195 -15.84 -4.65 9.40
C ASP A 195 -15.04 -5.60 8.48
N THR A 196 -15.03 -5.33 7.18
CA THR A 196 -14.34 -6.18 6.20
C THR A 196 -13.45 -5.32 5.32
N VAL A 197 -12.19 -5.69 5.23
CA VAL A 197 -11.23 -5.06 4.32
C VAL A 197 -10.55 -6.12 3.46
N ILE A 198 -10.35 -5.79 2.18
CA ILE A 198 -9.70 -6.67 1.22
C ILE A 198 -8.43 -5.96 0.73
N GLN A 199 -7.29 -6.62 0.86
CA GLN A 199 -6.03 -6.17 0.31
C GLN A 199 -5.71 -6.97 -0.95
N ASP A 200 -5.68 -6.28 -2.09
CA ASP A 200 -5.33 -6.87 -3.38
C ASP A 200 -3.81 -6.80 -3.64
N PHE A 201 -3.32 -7.83 -4.33
CA PHE A 201 -1.95 -8.01 -4.77
C PHE A 201 -1.92 -8.45 -6.24
N LYS A 202 -0.91 -8.00 -6.97
CA LYS A 202 -0.63 -8.45 -8.34
C LYS A 202 0.69 -9.21 -8.37
N VAL A 203 0.63 -10.50 -8.66
CA VAL A 203 1.83 -11.30 -8.93
C VAL A 203 2.30 -11.03 -10.35
N LEU A 204 3.50 -10.46 -10.45
CA LEU A 204 4.10 -10.06 -11.71
C LEU A 204 4.51 -11.27 -12.56
N ASN A 205 4.24 -11.20 -13.86
CA ASN A 205 4.73 -12.21 -14.80
C ASN A 205 6.25 -12.06 -15.06
N LEU A 206 6.86 -12.96 -15.83
CA LEU A 206 8.30 -12.90 -16.11
C LEU A 206 8.72 -11.62 -16.85
N TYR A 207 7.87 -11.12 -17.75
CA TYR A 207 8.17 -9.91 -18.52
C TYR A 207 8.10 -8.66 -17.63
N GLU A 208 7.05 -8.51 -16.83
CA GLU A 208 6.87 -7.39 -15.90
C GLU A 208 7.99 -7.34 -14.85
N ARG A 209 8.44 -8.50 -14.36
CA ARG A 209 9.56 -8.57 -13.41
C ARG A 209 10.88 -8.09 -13.98
N ASN A 210 11.08 -8.29 -15.29
CA ASN A 210 12.30 -7.97 -16.01
C ASN A 210 12.11 -6.78 -16.96
N GLU A 211 11.10 -5.93 -16.72
CA GLU A 211 10.76 -4.84 -17.62
C GLU A 211 11.99 -3.95 -17.90
N THR A 212 12.72 -3.55 -16.86
CA THR A 212 13.96 -2.77 -16.99
C THR A 212 15.01 -3.49 -17.82
N SER A 213 15.22 -4.80 -17.61
CA SER A 213 16.18 -5.58 -18.38
C SER A 213 15.77 -5.70 -19.85
N ILE A 214 14.48 -5.91 -20.12
CA ILE A 214 13.92 -5.98 -21.47
C ILE A 214 14.05 -4.62 -22.16
N GLN A 215 13.78 -3.52 -21.45
CA GLN A 215 13.95 -2.16 -21.96
C GLN A 215 15.41 -1.89 -22.32
N ILE A 216 16.37 -2.29 -21.47
CA ILE A 216 17.80 -2.16 -21.76
C ILE A 216 18.19 -2.97 -23.00
N ILE A 217 17.76 -4.23 -23.09
CA ILE A 217 18.04 -5.09 -24.26
C ILE A 217 17.45 -4.46 -25.54
N THR A 218 16.20 -3.99 -25.47
CA THR A 218 15.50 -3.33 -26.58
C THR A 218 16.23 -2.07 -27.03
N PHE A 219 16.71 -1.27 -26.08
CA PHE A 219 17.52 -0.08 -26.36
C PHE A 219 18.80 -0.42 -27.13
N PHE A 220 19.52 -1.46 -26.70
CA PHE A 220 20.73 -1.91 -27.42
C PHE A 220 20.40 -2.45 -28.81
N PHE A 221 19.33 -3.23 -28.98
CA PHE A 221 18.89 -3.69 -30.30
C PHE A 221 18.62 -2.52 -31.24
N LEU A 222 17.88 -1.50 -30.77
CA LEU A 222 17.59 -0.31 -31.57
C LEU A 222 18.86 0.46 -31.95
N LEU A 223 19.82 0.57 -31.02
CA LEU A 223 21.12 1.20 -31.29
C LEU A 223 21.89 0.44 -32.38
N PHE A 224 21.92 -0.90 -32.33
CA PHE A 224 22.55 -1.71 -33.36
C PHE A 224 21.87 -1.56 -34.73
N THR A 225 20.54 -1.50 -34.77
CA THR A 225 19.79 -1.25 -36.00
C THR A 225 20.15 0.10 -36.63
N LEU A 226 20.26 1.16 -35.82
CA LEU A 226 20.69 2.48 -36.29
C LEU A 226 22.11 2.44 -36.87
N ILE A 227 23.07 1.81 -36.18
CA ILE A 227 24.45 1.68 -36.66
C ILE A 227 24.50 0.93 -38.00
N SER A 228 23.73 -0.16 -38.14
CA SER A 228 23.65 -0.91 -39.40
C SER A 228 23.12 -0.04 -40.53
N ALA A 229 22.03 0.69 -40.30
CA ALA A 229 21.46 1.60 -41.29
C ALA A 229 22.45 2.69 -41.74
N PHE A 230 23.23 3.26 -40.80
CA PHE A 230 24.28 4.22 -41.14
C PHE A 230 25.39 3.63 -42.01
N ASN A 231 25.76 2.36 -41.79
CA ASN A 231 26.77 1.68 -42.60
C ASN A 231 26.28 1.40 -44.01
N ASP A 232 25.01 0.99 -44.18
CA ASP A 232 24.40 0.77 -45.49
C ASP A 232 24.33 2.08 -46.31
N VAL A 233 23.94 3.19 -45.67
CA VAL A 233 23.93 4.51 -46.30
C VAL A 233 25.33 4.93 -46.76
N LYS A 234 26.37 4.70 -45.95
CA LYS A 234 27.76 4.96 -46.36
C LYS A 234 28.16 4.16 -47.59
N GLY A 235 27.75 2.89 -47.69
CA GLY A 235 28.02 2.03 -48.84
C GLY A 235 27.40 2.55 -50.15
N LEU A 236 26.22 3.18 -50.08
CA LEU A 236 25.60 3.82 -51.25
C LEU A 236 26.38 5.03 -51.75
N PHE A 237 26.98 5.82 -50.85
CA PHE A 237 27.78 6.99 -51.25
C PHE A 237 29.17 6.60 -51.80
N THR A 238 29.80 5.55 -51.29
CA THR A 238 31.14 5.13 -51.75
C THR A 238 31.11 4.39 -53.09
N THR A 239 30.02 3.70 -53.41
CA THR A 239 29.90 2.98 -54.70
C THR A 239 29.64 3.93 -55.88
N ASN A 240 29.06 5.11 -55.63
CA ASN A 240 28.73 6.06 -56.68
C ASN A 240 29.91 6.95 -57.14
N THR A 241 30.97 7.09 -56.33
CA THR A 241 32.14 7.91 -56.68
C THR A 241 33.15 7.20 -57.59
N ASN A 242 33.19 5.86 -57.60
CA ASN A 242 34.19 5.10 -58.36
C ASN A 242 33.75 4.70 -59.78
N ASN A 243 32.47 4.84 -60.14
CA ASN A 243 31.96 4.48 -61.47
C ASN A 243 31.55 5.66 -62.35
N VAL A 244 31.62 6.89 -61.84
CA VAL A 244 31.63 8.05 -62.71
C VAL A 244 33.06 8.23 -63.21
N LYS A 245 33.45 7.43 -64.23
CA LYS A 245 34.46 7.93 -65.16
C LYS A 245 33.92 9.29 -65.61
N PRO A 246 34.65 10.41 -65.42
CA PRO A 246 34.25 11.64 -66.06
C PRO A 246 34.17 11.29 -67.54
N LYS A 247 32.94 11.17 -68.06
CA LYS A 247 32.73 11.20 -69.48
C LYS A 247 33.22 12.60 -69.80
N ILE A 248 34.45 12.68 -70.31
CA ILE A 248 34.97 13.86 -70.96
C ILE A 248 33.97 14.05 -72.08
N ILE A 249 32.92 14.82 -71.79
CA ILE A 249 32.13 15.46 -72.81
C ILE A 249 33.17 16.39 -73.38
N GLU A 250 33.78 15.98 -74.50
CA GLU A 250 34.40 16.93 -75.39
C GLU A 250 33.36 18.01 -75.59
N THR A 251 33.60 19.15 -74.96
CA THR A 251 32.91 20.39 -75.24
C THR A 251 33.22 20.69 -76.69
N GLU A 252 32.45 20.09 -77.59
CA GLU A 252 32.22 20.65 -78.89
C GLU A 252 31.54 22.00 -78.61
N ILE A 253 32.33 23.05 -78.76
CA ILE A 253 31.92 24.44 -78.66
C ILE A 253 30.94 24.68 -79.79
N LEU A 254 29.67 24.33 -79.56
CA LEU A 254 28.56 24.81 -80.37
C LEU A 254 28.04 26.06 -79.68
N SER A 255 28.67 27.17 -80.05
CA SER A 255 28.10 28.51 -79.97
C SER A 255 26.76 28.50 -80.70
N LYS A 256 25.68 28.31 -79.97
CA LYS A 256 24.38 28.86 -80.36
C LYS A 256 23.85 29.67 -79.21
N GLU A 257 23.99 30.98 -79.37
CA GLU A 257 23.05 31.96 -78.86
C GLU A 257 21.63 31.41 -79.02
N ASN A 258 20.94 31.25 -77.90
CA ASN A 258 19.53 31.60 -77.84
C ASN A 258 19.33 32.29 -76.50
N LYS A 259 19.32 33.62 -76.59
CA LYS A 259 18.48 34.44 -75.73
C LYS A 259 17.07 33.90 -75.91
N ASP A 260 16.46 33.43 -74.84
CA ASP A 260 15.03 33.62 -74.63
C ASP A 260 14.76 33.55 -73.13
N ASP A 261 14.03 34.57 -72.69
CA ASP A 261 13.71 34.91 -71.32
C ASP A 261 12.92 33.79 -70.63
N ILE A 262 13.37 33.40 -69.44
CA ILE A 262 12.52 32.69 -68.48
C ILE A 262 12.61 33.45 -67.16
N GLU A 263 11.64 34.35 -66.98
CA GLU A 263 11.13 34.77 -65.68
C GLU A 263 10.78 33.53 -64.86
N LEU A 264 11.42 33.36 -63.70
CA LEU A 264 10.94 32.43 -62.69
C LEU A 264 10.83 33.14 -61.34
N ASP A 265 9.57 33.40 -61.04
CA ASP A 265 8.91 33.92 -59.85
C ASP A 265 9.57 33.47 -58.52
N THR A 266 10.27 34.39 -57.88
CA THR A 266 10.83 34.24 -56.53
C THR A 266 9.75 34.39 -55.47
N LYS A 267 9.00 33.32 -55.20
CA LYS A 267 8.19 33.24 -53.97
C LYS A 267 9.05 32.90 -52.77
N LEU A 268 9.45 33.96 -52.05
CA LEU A 268 9.94 33.92 -50.68
C LEU A 268 8.96 33.12 -49.79
N ILE A 269 9.42 32.00 -49.25
CA ILE A 269 8.77 31.34 -48.11
C ILE A 269 9.38 31.97 -46.86
N GLN A 270 8.61 32.83 -46.18
CA GLN A 270 8.97 33.32 -44.86
C GLN A 270 8.82 32.21 -43.80
N PRO A 271 9.73 32.15 -42.81
CA PRO A 271 9.53 31.29 -41.64
C PRO A 271 8.38 31.87 -40.80
N LYS A 272 7.33 31.07 -40.60
CA LYS A 272 6.31 31.35 -39.58
C LYS A 272 6.91 31.08 -38.21
N ASP A 273 7.24 32.16 -37.51
CA ASP A 273 7.30 32.20 -36.06
C ASP A 273 5.96 31.74 -35.49
N THR A 274 5.95 30.60 -34.78
CA THR A 274 4.84 30.26 -33.89
C THR A 274 5.27 30.43 -32.44
N LEU A 275 4.91 31.63 -31.99
CA LEU A 275 4.68 32.10 -30.64
C LEU A 275 4.25 31.02 -29.63
N ASN A 276 4.92 31.07 -28.48
CA ASN A 276 4.42 30.84 -27.13
C ASN A 276 2.89 30.68 -26.96
N LYS A 277 2.48 29.59 -26.29
CA LYS A 277 1.30 29.62 -25.41
C LYS A 277 1.60 28.97 -24.06
N LYS A 278 1.87 29.87 -23.12
CA LYS A 278 1.77 29.72 -21.67
C LYS A 278 0.28 29.60 -21.27
N LYS A 279 -0.07 28.61 -20.45
CA LYS A 279 -1.23 28.55 -19.53
C LYS A 279 -0.88 27.45 -18.52
N ASP A 280 -0.40 27.78 -17.33
CA ASP A 280 -1.12 28.27 -16.14
C ASP A 280 -2.33 27.41 -15.72
N ASN A 281 -2.20 26.92 -14.48
CA ASN A 281 -3.21 26.55 -13.48
C ASN A 281 -3.95 25.21 -13.62
N GLU A 282 -3.71 24.31 -12.66
CA GLU A 282 -4.65 24.16 -11.53
C GLU A 282 -4.00 23.44 -10.34
N LYS A 283 -3.81 24.20 -9.25
CA LYS A 283 -3.92 23.70 -7.88
C LYS A 283 -5.42 23.56 -7.59
N MET A 284 -5.88 22.38 -7.16
CA MET A 284 -6.99 22.23 -6.18
C MET A 284 -7.22 20.74 -5.87
N LYS A 285 -6.57 20.25 -4.81
CA LYS A 285 -7.14 19.53 -3.66
C LYS A 285 -6.04 18.79 -2.92
#